data_AF-A0A0G4Q6E3-F1
#
_entry.id   AF-A0A0G4Q6E3-F1
#
_cell.length_a   1.000
_cell.length_b   1.000
_cell.length_c   1.000
_cell.angle_alpha   90.00
_cell.angle_beta   90.00
_cell.angle_gamma   90.00
#
_symmetry.space_group_name_H-M   'P 1'
#
loop_
_entity.id
_entity.type
_entity.pdbx_description
1 polymer ?
#
loop_
_entity_poly.entity_id
_entity_poly.type
_entity_poly.pdbx_seq_one_letter_code
_entity_poly.pdbx_strand_id
1 'polypeptide(L)'
;MNKYLKYTTPYFKHVYNIMKIKDFYGKWENYNIEKGYTEITYSFPNWSALRGNKYTTITTFTEKGKDLVREKLQQWEEVANIKFIEVSGAQDTDIKFGLYNNINEIGNYKSYSTAGYAYFPKNPYPNHKKNDKIESAEDYSTNGQVWVNMSKIDNIEYIRKSEITPEQQIRVNQFKSTSNIINHVVEETDNYYCIIKNSNALSHINNTKNIFENKHDFQRTINHEIGHALGLQHTFKRAQPFDCEENSHKYSIMAYSVPKYEHADFNGMDPLTPQLMDIFAIQEAYGQNKSTRIGNTIYGFNSNTKKDYYSLKTSEDKIVACIWDTGGIDTLDFSKYTVDQKIDLNEGGFSDVGGLRANISIAYGAVIENAIGGSQTDIISGNDANNSLFGNLGDDTLYGKGGNDILYGGQGNDYLYGEQGNDHLYGEQGDDYLIGSSGNDRLYGGQGDDYLWDSEGDNIFDGGLGNDVLFGGNGDDELNGGEGNDHLDPGMGNNTLKGGTGYDIFSFNTQDNDSSNIITDFESNIDNISFYKETDNGIVKHAINIVNSNHLKNNEGNIYYDNVNNITKLKINTTETLTPKYLNIYLVGKYEHEDLFC
;
A
#
# COMPACT_ATOMS: atom_id res chain seq x y z
N MET A 1 13.09 -10.10 -19.24
CA MET A 1 11.87 -10.55 -18.54
C MET A 1 11.94 -9.90 -17.16
N ASN A 2 11.08 -8.92 -16.89
CA ASN A 2 11.21 -7.98 -15.79
C ASN A 2 11.30 -8.70 -14.41
N LYS A 3 12.18 -8.24 -13.51
CA LYS A 3 12.39 -8.77 -12.13
C LYS A 3 11.06 -8.94 -11.39
N TYR A 4 10.08 -8.07 -11.65
CA TYR A 4 8.81 -8.05 -10.93
C TYR A 4 7.79 -9.09 -11.42
N LEU A 5 7.87 -9.54 -12.67
CA LEU A 5 6.93 -10.55 -13.20
C LEU A 5 7.00 -11.88 -12.45
N LYS A 6 8.12 -12.22 -11.80
CA LYS A 6 8.21 -13.47 -11.02
C LYS A 6 7.31 -13.45 -9.77
N TYR A 7 6.99 -12.27 -9.26
CA TYR A 7 6.15 -12.07 -8.08
C TYR A 7 4.66 -11.90 -8.42
N THR A 8 4.33 -11.76 -9.70
CA THR A 8 2.95 -11.59 -10.16
C THR A 8 2.21 -12.92 -10.38
N THR A 9 0.91 -12.93 -10.10
CA THR A 9 0.02 -14.08 -10.32
C THR A 9 -0.05 -14.47 -11.81
N PRO A 10 -0.42 -15.72 -12.13
CA PRO A 10 -0.70 -16.12 -13.52
C PRO A 10 -1.79 -15.26 -14.19
N TYR A 11 -2.80 -14.82 -13.43
CA TYR A 11 -3.89 -13.98 -13.94
C TYR A 11 -3.42 -12.55 -14.23
N PHE A 12 -2.60 -11.96 -13.36
CA PHE A 12 -1.92 -10.68 -13.63
C PHE A 12 -1.15 -10.74 -14.95
N LYS A 13 -0.33 -11.78 -15.15
CA LYS A 13 0.42 -11.96 -16.42
C LYS A 13 -0.50 -12.08 -17.62
N HIS A 14 -1.63 -12.77 -17.47
CA HIS A 14 -2.61 -12.93 -18.54
C HIS A 14 -3.22 -11.59 -18.92
N VAL A 15 -3.74 -10.84 -17.94
CA VAL A 15 -4.35 -9.51 -18.15
C VAL A 15 -3.33 -8.52 -18.68
N TYR A 16 -2.11 -8.49 -18.13
CA TYR A 16 -1.01 -7.67 -18.63
C TYR A 16 -0.75 -7.92 -20.12
N ASN A 17 -0.67 -9.19 -20.54
CA ASN A 17 -0.43 -9.53 -21.94
C ASN A 17 -1.57 -9.09 -22.89
N ILE A 18 -2.79 -8.91 -22.38
CA ILE A 18 -3.92 -8.36 -23.14
C ILE A 18 -3.80 -6.83 -23.24
N MET A 19 -3.57 -6.15 -22.11
CA MET A 19 -3.62 -4.69 -22.03
C MET A 19 -2.34 -4.00 -22.53
N LYS A 20 -1.20 -4.69 -22.50
CA LYS A 20 0.10 -4.08 -22.84
C LYS A 20 0.09 -3.50 -24.25
N ILE A 21 0.95 -2.49 -24.41
CA ILE A 21 1.17 -1.85 -25.70
C ILE A 21 1.75 -2.89 -26.67
N LYS A 22 1.12 -3.05 -27.84
CA LYS A 22 1.58 -3.97 -28.90
C LYS A 22 2.70 -3.32 -29.73
N ASP A 23 3.65 -4.13 -30.18
CA ASP A 23 4.86 -3.68 -30.89
C ASP A 23 4.61 -2.86 -32.18
N PHE A 24 5.65 -2.15 -32.63
CA PHE A 24 5.84 -1.32 -33.84
C PHE A 24 4.80 -0.24 -34.18
N TYR A 25 3.59 -0.26 -33.62
CA TYR A 25 2.54 0.73 -33.89
C TYR A 25 1.75 1.15 -32.66
N GLY A 26 2.02 0.58 -31.49
CA GLY A 26 1.23 0.83 -30.29
C GLY A 26 1.65 2.03 -29.46
N LYS A 27 2.80 2.67 -29.72
CA LYS A 27 3.33 3.79 -28.89
C LYS A 27 3.86 4.95 -29.73
N TRP A 28 4.02 6.11 -29.11
CA TRP A 28 4.73 7.24 -29.71
C TRP A 28 6.25 6.98 -29.72
N GLU A 29 6.93 7.30 -30.82
CA GLU A 29 8.35 6.96 -31.04
C GLU A 29 9.32 8.14 -30.98
N ASN A 30 8.83 9.34 -30.66
CA ASN A 30 9.66 10.55 -30.57
C ASN A 30 10.50 10.60 -29.28
N TYR A 31 11.30 9.55 -29.06
CA TYR A 31 12.21 9.43 -27.92
C TYR A 31 13.41 10.35 -28.11
N ASN A 32 13.59 11.29 -27.19
CA ASN A 32 14.75 12.17 -27.16
C ASN A 32 15.85 11.55 -26.30
N ILE A 33 16.91 11.05 -26.95
CA ILE A 33 18.03 10.38 -26.29
C ILE A 33 18.75 11.31 -25.29
N GLU A 34 18.91 12.59 -25.64
CA GLU A 34 19.62 13.56 -24.78
C GLU A 34 18.81 13.89 -23.52
N LYS A 35 17.48 13.93 -23.64
CA LYS A 35 16.58 14.27 -22.53
C LYS A 35 16.10 13.07 -21.73
N GLY A 36 16.23 11.85 -22.27
CA GLY A 36 15.87 10.61 -21.61
C GLY A 36 14.38 10.24 -21.63
N TYR A 37 13.54 10.97 -22.38
CA TYR A 37 12.09 10.77 -22.42
C TYR A 37 11.50 10.89 -23.83
N THR A 38 10.28 10.37 -23.99
CA THR A 38 9.48 10.53 -25.22
C THR A 38 8.69 11.83 -25.19
N GLU A 39 8.88 12.69 -26.19
CA GLU A 39 8.12 13.94 -26.33
C GLU A 39 6.82 13.70 -27.09
N ILE A 40 5.68 14.05 -26.48
CA ILE A 40 4.34 13.89 -27.05
C ILE A 40 3.67 15.25 -27.08
N THR A 41 3.37 15.78 -28.27
CA THR A 41 2.66 17.06 -28.36
C THR A 41 1.17 16.87 -28.12
N TYR A 42 0.54 17.77 -27.36
CA TYR A 42 -0.91 17.78 -27.21
C TYR A 42 -1.49 19.17 -27.44
N SER A 43 -2.78 19.21 -27.79
CA SER A 43 -3.52 20.45 -27.96
C SER A 43 -4.97 20.33 -27.54
N PHE A 44 -5.61 21.49 -27.38
CA PHE A 44 -7.06 21.64 -27.27
C PHE A 44 -7.57 22.38 -28.50
N PRO A 45 -7.85 21.68 -29.62
CA PRO A 45 -8.37 22.33 -30.82
C PRO A 45 -9.65 23.09 -30.56
N ASN A 46 -9.87 24.20 -31.28
CA ASN A 46 -11.14 24.93 -31.20
C ASN A 46 -12.23 24.22 -32.00
N TRP A 47 -12.63 23.02 -31.56
CA TRP A 47 -13.64 22.19 -32.20
C TRP A 47 -14.94 22.95 -32.42
N SER A 48 -15.30 23.84 -31.50
CA SER A 48 -16.50 24.69 -31.61
C SER A 48 -16.49 25.58 -32.85
N ALA A 49 -15.32 26.08 -33.26
CA ALA A 49 -15.15 26.86 -34.50
C ALA A 49 -14.90 25.97 -35.73
N LEU A 50 -14.21 24.84 -35.55
CA LEU A 50 -13.78 23.95 -36.63
C LEU A 50 -14.85 22.95 -37.10
N ARG A 51 -15.89 22.70 -36.30
CA ARG A 51 -16.90 21.65 -36.56
C ARG A 51 -17.76 21.86 -37.80
N GLY A 52 -17.83 23.09 -38.30
CA GLY A 52 -18.64 23.46 -39.46
C GLY A 52 -20.11 23.01 -39.32
N ASN A 53 -20.72 22.62 -40.44
CA ASN A 53 -22.08 22.08 -40.48
C ASN A 53 -22.15 20.56 -40.37
N LYS A 54 -20.99 19.88 -40.43
CA LYS A 54 -20.93 18.41 -40.42
C LYS A 54 -21.06 17.84 -39.03
N TYR A 55 -20.40 18.44 -38.05
CA TYR A 55 -20.50 18.03 -36.65
C TYR A 55 -21.35 19.06 -35.90
N THR A 56 -22.38 18.60 -35.21
CA THR A 56 -23.35 19.45 -34.51
C THR A 56 -23.06 19.59 -33.02
N THR A 57 -22.38 18.61 -32.41
CA THR A 57 -22.29 18.49 -30.95
C THR A 57 -20.88 18.38 -30.38
N ILE A 58 -19.84 18.31 -31.21
CA ILE A 58 -18.46 18.39 -30.72
C ILE A 58 -18.13 19.80 -30.23
N THR A 59 -17.32 19.91 -29.18
CA THR A 59 -16.92 21.20 -28.61
C THR A 59 -15.57 21.12 -27.90
N THR A 60 -15.04 22.28 -27.53
CA THR A 60 -13.73 22.43 -26.88
C THR A 60 -13.89 22.39 -25.36
N PHE A 61 -12.88 21.87 -24.65
CA PHE A 61 -12.81 21.99 -23.19
C PHE A 61 -12.79 23.46 -22.74
N THR A 62 -13.46 23.73 -21.62
CA THR A 62 -13.30 24.99 -20.86
C THR A 62 -11.90 25.05 -20.23
N GLU A 63 -11.41 26.23 -19.83
CA GLU A 63 -10.08 26.33 -19.19
C GLU A 63 -9.93 25.41 -17.97
N LYS A 64 -10.93 25.36 -17.09
CA LYS A 64 -10.92 24.42 -15.95
C LYS A 64 -10.85 22.95 -16.38
N GLY A 65 -11.54 22.58 -17.46
CA GLY A 65 -11.47 21.24 -18.02
C GLY A 65 -10.10 20.93 -18.63
N LYS A 66 -9.44 21.93 -19.23
CA LYS A 66 -8.06 21.82 -19.69
C LYS A 66 -7.10 21.61 -18.52
N ASP A 67 -7.29 22.31 -17.40
CA ASP A 67 -6.48 22.12 -16.18
C ASP A 67 -6.59 20.69 -15.64
N LEU A 68 -7.81 20.13 -15.62
CA LEU A 68 -8.01 18.72 -15.25
C LEU A 68 -7.28 17.76 -16.20
N VAL A 69 -7.34 18.00 -17.52
CA VAL A 69 -6.61 17.18 -18.49
C VAL A 69 -5.09 17.30 -18.28
N ARG A 70 -4.58 18.50 -18.02
CA ARG A 70 -3.15 18.74 -17.69
C ARG A 70 -2.73 17.95 -16.46
N GLU A 71 -3.57 17.92 -15.42
CA GLU A 71 -3.31 17.12 -14.22
C GLU A 71 -3.24 15.62 -14.53
N LYS A 72 -4.16 15.09 -15.35
CA LYS A 72 -4.14 13.65 -15.72
C LYS A 72 -2.96 13.31 -16.62
N LEU A 73 -2.58 14.19 -17.54
CA LEU A 73 -1.34 14.05 -18.31
C LEU A 73 -0.12 14.02 -17.38
N GLN A 74 -0.07 14.90 -16.38
CA GLN A 74 1.01 14.91 -15.39
C GLN A 74 1.11 13.59 -14.62
N GLN A 75 0.00 12.95 -14.26
CA GLN A 75 0.04 11.64 -13.59
C GLN A 75 0.77 10.58 -14.43
N TRP A 76 0.63 10.60 -15.77
CA TRP A 76 1.37 9.71 -16.66
C TRP A 76 2.84 10.09 -16.81
N GLU A 77 3.17 11.40 -16.82
CA GLU A 77 4.59 11.85 -16.78
C GLU A 77 5.27 11.43 -15.48
N GLU A 78 4.54 11.45 -14.37
CA GLU A 78 5.08 11.12 -13.05
C GLU A 78 5.56 9.66 -12.99
N VAL A 79 4.89 8.75 -13.69
CA VAL A 79 5.20 7.31 -13.62
C VAL A 79 6.08 6.78 -14.75
N ALA A 80 6.15 7.48 -15.89
CA ALA A 80 6.85 7.01 -17.09
C ALA A 80 7.72 8.09 -17.77
N ASN A 81 8.76 7.69 -18.52
CA ASN A 81 9.63 8.63 -19.24
C ASN A 81 8.95 9.25 -20.47
N ILE A 82 7.95 10.08 -20.21
CA ILE A 82 7.12 10.79 -21.16
C ILE A 82 7.14 12.26 -20.77
N LYS A 83 7.19 13.14 -21.77
CA LYS A 83 6.95 14.57 -21.61
C LYS A 83 5.87 15.03 -22.56
N PHE A 84 4.77 15.53 -22.01
CA PHE A 84 3.71 16.18 -22.74
C PHE A 84 4.05 17.65 -22.99
N ILE A 85 3.89 18.08 -24.23
CA ILE A 85 4.20 19.43 -24.67
C ILE A 85 2.91 20.05 -25.22
N GLU A 86 2.34 20.99 -24.48
CA GLU A 86 1.18 21.74 -24.97
C GLU A 86 1.61 22.64 -26.12
N VAL A 87 0.91 22.52 -27.25
CA VAL A 87 1.08 23.42 -28.40
C VAL A 87 -0.27 23.96 -28.84
N SER A 88 -0.26 25.05 -29.59
CA SER A 88 -1.50 25.63 -30.12
C SER A 88 -2.23 24.63 -31.02
N GLY A 89 -3.56 24.55 -30.90
CA GLY A 89 -4.42 23.79 -31.82
C GLY A 89 -4.59 24.44 -33.21
N ALA A 90 -3.55 25.09 -33.73
CA ALA A 90 -3.49 25.63 -35.09
C ALA A 90 -2.80 24.67 -36.08
N GLN A 91 -2.15 23.63 -35.55
CA GLN A 91 -1.45 22.56 -36.27
C GLN A 91 -1.82 21.21 -35.65
N ASP A 92 -1.64 20.12 -36.38
CA ASP A 92 -1.89 18.77 -35.87
C ASP A 92 -0.87 18.37 -34.78
N THR A 93 -1.32 17.54 -33.83
CA THR A 93 -0.56 17.13 -32.64
C THR A 93 -0.65 15.63 -32.41
N ASP A 94 0.23 15.07 -31.56
CA ASP A 94 0.15 13.63 -31.24
C ASP A 94 -1.18 13.31 -30.54
N ILE A 95 -1.52 14.08 -29.50
CA ILE A 95 -2.79 13.96 -28.78
C ILE A 95 -3.64 15.22 -28.96
N LYS A 96 -4.95 15.07 -29.10
CA LYS A 96 -5.88 16.22 -29.14
C LYS A 96 -7.15 15.89 -28.40
N PHE A 97 -7.58 16.83 -27.57
CA PHE A 97 -8.71 16.64 -26.67
C PHE A 97 -9.95 17.36 -27.16
N GLY A 98 -11.09 16.70 -27.11
CA GLY A 98 -12.40 17.27 -27.43
C GLY A 98 -13.52 16.70 -26.57
N LEU A 99 -14.64 17.40 -26.57
CA LEU A 99 -15.87 16.97 -25.92
C LEU A 99 -16.93 16.68 -26.98
N TYR A 100 -17.86 15.78 -26.68
CA TYR A 100 -19.04 15.56 -27.51
C TYR A 100 -20.31 15.41 -26.69
N ASN A 101 -21.42 15.87 -27.26
CA ASN A 101 -22.75 15.59 -26.72
C ASN A 101 -23.46 14.44 -27.45
N ASN A 102 -22.91 13.97 -28.57
CA ASN A 102 -23.38 12.81 -29.31
C ASN A 102 -22.20 12.06 -29.96
N ILE A 103 -21.99 10.81 -29.54
CA ILE A 103 -20.86 9.99 -29.99
C ILE A 103 -20.93 9.62 -31.48
N ASN A 104 -22.13 9.61 -32.07
CA ASN A 104 -22.33 9.19 -33.47
C ASN A 104 -21.68 10.15 -34.48
N GLU A 105 -21.30 11.34 -34.03
CA GLU A 105 -20.54 12.29 -34.83
C GLU A 105 -19.05 11.94 -34.95
N ILE A 106 -18.48 11.29 -33.93
CA ILE A 106 -17.04 10.98 -33.88
C ILE A 106 -16.77 9.57 -34.41
N GLY A 107 -17.72 8.65 -34.25
CA GLY A 107 -17.63 7.32 -34.81
C GLY A 107 -19.00 6.68 -35.02
N ASN A 108 -19.03 5.53 -35.68
CA ASN A 108 -20.26 4.85 -36.06
C ASN A 108 -20.82 3.98 -34.90
N TYR A 109 -21.02 4.62 -33.75
CA TYR A 109 -21.48 3.95 -32.53
C TYR A 109 -23.01 3.87 -32.48
N LYS A 110 -23.53 2.96 -31.66
CA LYS A 110 -24.98 2.78 -31.46
C LYS A 110 -25.45 3.13 -30.05
N SER A 111 -24.52 3.49 -29.16
CA SER A 111 -24.80 3.73 -27.74
C SER A 111 -24.43 5.15 -27.35
N TYR A 112 -25.46 5.96 -27.05
CA TYR A 112 -25.36 7.38 -26.71
C TYR A 112 -24.78 7.62 -25.31
N SER A 113 -24.69 6.58 -24.49
CA SER A 113 -24.13 6.61 -23.13
C SER A 113 -22.64 6.32 -23.05
N THR A 114 -21.94 6.10 -24.18
CA THR A 114 -20.49 5.89 -24.19
C THR A 114 -19.78 7.06 -23.50
N ALA A 115 -19.04 6.82 -22.42
CA ALA A 115 -18.49 7.88 -21.57
C ALA A 115 -17.26 8.59 -22.16
N GLY A 116 -16.45 7.86 -22.91
CA GLY A 116 -15.24 8.37 -23.57
C GLY A 116 -14.86 7.50 -24.75
N TYR A 117 -13.98 8.06 -25.58
CA TYR A 117 -13.40 7.35 -26.70
C TYR A 117 -12.06 7.95 -27.12
N ALA A 118 -11.06 7.09 -27.33
CA ALA A 118 -9.77 7.50 -27.87
C ALA A 118 -9.29 6.59 -29.00
N TYR A 119 -8.48 7.19 -29.87
CA TYR A 119 -7.71 6.47 -30.87
C TYR A 119 -6.29 6.24 -30.35
N PHE A 120 -5.80 5.02 -30.55
CA PHE A 120 -4.43 4.65 -30.26
C PHE A 120 -3.41 5.53 -31.01
N PRO A 121 -2.16 5.58 -30.52
CA PRO A 121 -1.05 5.98 -31.36
C PRO A 121 -1.09 5.19 -32.66
N LYS A 122 -0.88 5.88 -33.77
CA LYS A 122 -0.38 5.24 -34.98
C LYS A 122 0.75 6.12 -35.43
N ASN A 123 1.98 5.68 -35.17
CA ASN A 123 3.11 6.31 -35.83
C ASN A 123 2.83 6.25 -37.32
N PRO A 124 2.96 7.37 -38.02
CA PRO A 124 2.69 7.34 -39.42
C PRO A 124 3.64 6.32 -40.05
N TYR A 125 3.12 5.52 -40.99
CA TYR A 125 3.94 5.09 -42.11
C TYR A 125 4.86 6.28 -42.50
N PRO A 126 6.10 6.07 -42.96
CA PRO A 126 7.11 7.13 -43.17
C PRO A 126 6.67 8.35 -44.04
N ASN A 127 5.43 8.40 -44.52
CA ASN A 127 4.83 9.43 -45.37
C ASN A 127 3.65 10.22 -44.76
N HIS A 128 3.14 9.95 -43.55
CA HIS A 128 2.08 10.80 -42.96
C HIS A 128 2.73 11.95 -42.18
N LYS A 129 2.75 13.15 -42.77
CA LYS A 129 3.12 14.37 -42.06
C LYS A 129 1.93 14.89 -41.27
N LYS A 130 2.18 15.42 -40.07
CA LYS A 130 1.21 16.24 -39.33
C LYS A 130 0.85 17.44 -40.21
N ASN A 131 -0.42 17.84 -40.20
CA ASN A 131 -0.85 19.00 -40.97
C ASN A 131 -0.40 20.28 -40.26
N ASP A 132 0.37 21.10 -40.98
CA ASP A 132 0.90 22.37 -40.47
C ASP A 132 -0.15 23.49 -40.44
N LYS A 133 -1.33 23.24 -41.01
CA LYS A 133 -2.45 24.19 -41.04
C LYS A 133 -3.77 23.46 -40.85
N ILE A 134 -4.59 23.99 -39.94
CA ILE A 134 -5.92 23.50 -39.63
C ILE A 134 -6.95 24.58 -39.98
N GLU A 135 -7.89 24.25 -40.86
CA GLU A 135 -9.03 25.10 -41.26
C GLU A 135 -10.38 24.45 -40.93
N SER A 136 -10.45 23.12 -40.85
CA SER A 136 -11.62 22.38 -40.41
C SER A 136 -11.27 21.23 -39.45
N ALA A 137 -12.28 20.65 -38.81
CA ALA A 137 -12.09 19.52 -37.89
C ALA A 137 -11.48 18.29 -38.58
N GLU A 138 -11.70 18.11 -39.88
CA GLU A 138 -11.15 17.02 -40.69
C GLU A 138 -9.66 17.13 -40.99
N ASP A 139 -9.07 18.32 -40.84
CA ASP A 139 -7.64 18.51 -41.06
C ASP A 139 -6.81 17.85 -39.95
N TYR A 140 -7.41 17.53 -38.81
CA TYR A 140 -6.75 16.76 -37.77
C TYR A 140 -6.69 15.27 -38.12
N SER A 141 -5.54 14.65 -37.92
CA SER A 141 -5.45 13.19 -37.92
C SER A 141 -6.30 12.57 -36.81
N THR A 142 -6.76 11.33 -37.02
CA THR A 142 -7.57 10.61 -36.03
C THR A 142 -6.73 10.00 -34.90
N ASN A 143 -5.46 9.68 -35.16
CA ASN A 143 -4.54 9.05 -34.19
C ASN A 143 -4.47 9.89 -32.91
N GLY A 144 -4.56 9.32 -31.71
CA GLY A 144 -4.45 10.10 -30.48
C GLY A 144 -5.54 11.16 -30.26
N GLN A 145 -6.64 11.16 -31.03
CA GLN A 145 -7.81 11.94 -30.63
C GLN A 145 -8.42 11.32 -29.38
N VAL A 146 -8.70 12.16 -28.38
CA VAL A 146 -9.35 11.82 -27.11
C VAL A 146 -10.65 12.61 -27.01
N TRP A 147 -11.75 11.89 -26.88
CA TRP A 147 -13.10 12.44 -26.87
C TRP A 147 -13.81 12.02 -25.59
N VAL A 148 -14.38 12.99 -24.88
CA VAL A 148 -15.09 12.72 -23.62
C VAL A 148 -16.55 13.18 -23.70
N ASN A 149 -17.46 12.34 -23.20
CA ASN A 149 -18.88 12.60 -23.25
C ASN A 149 -19.28 13.68 -22.24
N MET A 150 -19.96 14.71 -22.74
CA MET A 150 -20.55 15.75 -21.90
C MET A 150 -22.07 15.61 -21.73
N SER A 151 -22.69 14.59 -22.33
CA SER A 151 -24.14 14.40 -22.31
C SER A 151 -24.65 13.93 -20.95
N LYS A 152 -25.83 14.44 -20.57
CA LYS A 152 -26.59 13.98 -19.41
C LYS A 152 -27.76 13.15 -19.91
N ILE A 153 -27.56 11.85 -19.89
CA ILE A 153 -28.48 10.88 -20.46
C ILE A 153 -29.46 10.37 -19.39
N ASP A 154 -30.75 10.54 -19.65
CA ASP A 154 -31.86 10.02 -18.86
C ASP A 154 -32.56 8.90 -19.63
N ASN A 155 -32.61 7.70 -19.05
CA ASN A 155 -33.40 6.59 -19.58
C ASN A 155 -34.88 6.83 -19.24
N ILE A 156 -35.68 7.17 -20.25
CA ILE A 156 -37.12 7.38 -20.07
C ILE A 156 -37.81 6.02 -19.90
N GLU A 157 -37.51 5.08 -20.78
CA GLU A 157 -38.18 3.79 -20.79
C GLU A 157 -37.31 2.70 -21.43
N TYR A 158 -37.23 1.55 -20.76
CA TYR A 158 -36.63 0.33 -21.32
C TYR A 158 -37.74 -0.66 -21.65
N ILE A 159 -37.78 -1.12 -22.90
CA ILE A 159 -38.90 -1.91 -23.43
C ILE A 159 -38.33 -3.16 -24.08
N ARG A 160 -38.61 -4.35 -23.53
CA ARG A 160 -38.25 -5.61 -24.18
C ARG A 160 -39.19 -5.87 -25.36
N LYS A 161 -38.62 -6.16 -26.53
CA LYS A 161 -39.40 -6.42 -27.75
C LYS A 161 -40.29 -7.65 -27.62
N SER A 162 -39.90 -8.64 -26.82
CA SER A 162 -40.68 -9.84 -26.52
C SER A 162 -41.94 -9.57 -25.70
N GLU A 163 -42.01 -8.45 -24.99
CA GLU A 163 -43.05 -8.12 -24.02
C GLU A 163 -43.74 -6.78 -24.33
N ILE A 164 -43.49 -6.22 -25.52
CA ILE A 164 -43.93 -4.87 -25.88
C ILE A 164 -45.45 -4.78 -25.99
N THR A 165 -46.05 -3.79 -25.32
CA THR A 165 -47.48 -3.51 -25.48
C THR A 165 -47.75 -2.66 -26.72
N PRO A 166 -48.99 -2.68 -27.26
CA PRO A 166 -49.37 -1.76 -28.34
C PRO A 166 -49.12 -0.28 -28.00
N GLU A 167 -49.37 0.17 -26.76
CA GLU A 167 -49.09 1.56 -26.37
C GLU A 167 -47.60 1.89 -26.38
N GLN A 168 -46.77 0.96 -25.89
CA GLN A 168 -45.31 1.11 -25.90
C GLN A 168 -44.78 1.16 -27.32
N GLN A 169 -45.30 0.34 -28.23
CA GLN A 169 -44.91 0.37 -29.65
C GLN A 169 -45.29 1.69 -30.32
N ILE A 170 -46.46 2.25 -30.01
CA ILE A 170 -46.87 3.59 -30.48
C ILE A 170 -45.89 4.65 -29.97
N ARG A 171 -45.55 4.60 -28.68
CA ARG A 171 -44.61 5.55 -28.06
C ARG A 171 -43.22 5.47 -28.68
N VAL A 172 -42.69 4.25 -28.85
CA VAL A 172 -41.42 4.02 -29.55
C VAL A 172 -41.44 4.64 -30.94
N ASN A 173 -42.52 4.44 -31.71
CA ASN A 173 -42.66 5.01 -33.05
C ASN A 173 -42.74 6.56 -33.02
N GLN A 174 -43.41 7.14 -32.03
CA GLN A 174 -43.47 8.60 -31.83
C GLN A 174 -42.10 9.21 -31.48
N PHE A 175 -41.34 8.56 -30.59
CA PHE A 175 -39.98 9.01 -30.27
C PHE A 175 -39.03 8.80 -31.45
N LYS A 176 -39.15 7.71 -32.20
CA LYS A 176 -38.39 7.48 -33.44
C LYS A 176 -38.64 8.58 -34.48
N SER A 177 -39.91 8.97 -34.70
CA SER A 177 -40.24 9.99 -35.72
C SER A 177 -39.81 11.41 -35.34
N THR A 178 -39.59 11.67 -34.05
CA THR A 178 -39.16 12.98 -33.53
C THR A 178 -37.70 13.00 -33.08
N SER A 179 -37.00 11.86 -33.11
CA SER A 179 -35.60 11.70 -32.71
C SER A 179 -34.72 12.65 -33.51
N ASN A 180 -33.87 13.40 -32.81
CA ASN A 180 -33.02 14.41 -33.43
C ASN A 180 -31.57 14.32 -32.98
N ILE A 181 -31.14 13.14 -32.51
CA ILE A 181 -29.77 12.77 -32.08
C ILE A 181 -29.13 13.62 -30.97
N ILE A 182 -29.73 14.77 -30.64
CA ILE A 182 -29.24 15.75 -29.67
C ILE A 182 -30.14 15.77 -28.42
N ASN A 183 -31.47 15.79 -28.57
CA ASN A 183 -32.42 15.91 -27.45
C ASN A 183 -32.94 14.56 -26.96
N HIS A 184 -33.26 13.66 -27.88
CA HIS A 184 -33.74 12.33 -27.56
C HIS A 184 -33.49 11.38 -28.71
N VAL A 185 -33.28 10.11 -28.37
CA VAL A 185 -33.06 9.03 -29.32
C VAL A 185 -33.73 7.76 -28.80
N VAL A 186 -34.16 6.91 -29.73
CA VAL A 186 -34.53 5.54 -29.43
C VAL A 186 -33.37 4.64 -29.84
N GLU A 187 -32.67 4.08 -28.85
CA GLU A 187 -31.75 2.98 -29.10
C GLU A 187 -32.54 1.71 -29.38
N GLU A 188 -32.21 1.04 -30.48
CA GLU A 188 -32.86 -0.19 -30.89
C GLU A 188 -31.81 -1.29 -31.06
N THR A 189 -32.03 -2.39 -30.37
CA THR A 189 -31.30 -3.65 -30.56
C THR A 189 -32.26 -4.74 -31.03
N ASP A 190 -31.74 -5.94 -31.26
CA ASP A 190 -32.58 -7.09 -31.63
C ASP A 190 -33.60 -7.45 -30.53
N ASN A 191 -33.30 -7.11 -29.26
CA ASN A 191 -34.08 -7.58 -28.11
C ASN A 191 -34.87 -6.47 -27.39
N TYR A 192 -34.50 -5.19 -27.54
CA TYR A 192 -35.14 -4.11 -26.80
C TYR A 192 -35.16 -2.77 -27.55
N TYR A 193 -36.02 -1.88 -27.08
CA TYR A 193 -35.95 -0.44 -27.31
C TYR A 193 -35.57 0.26 -26.00
N CYS A 194 -34.70 1.25 -26.07
CA CYS A 194 -34.45 2.17 -24.98
C CYS A 194 -34.74 3.59 -25.46
N ILE A 195 -35.71 4.25 -24.83
CA ILE A 195 -36.03 5.66 -25.10
C ILE A 195 -35.16 6.50 -24.19
N ILE A 196 -34.30 7.29 -24.81
CA ILE A 196 -33.25 8.04 -24.15
C ILE A 196 -33.46 9.52 -24.39
N LYS A 197 -33.31 10.34 -23.36
CA LYS A 197 -33.32 11.80 -23.44
C LYS A 197 -31.99 12.35 -22.97
N ASN A 198 -31.45 13.30 -23.73
CA ASN A 198 -30.32 14.10 -23.30
C ASN A 198 -30.86 15.38 -22.62
N SER A 199 -30.79 15.45 -21.30
CA SER A 199 -31.27 16.60 -20.53
C SER A 199 -30.37 17.82 -20.60
N ASN A 200 -29.17 17.71 -21.17
CA ASN A 200 -28.27 18.84 -21.42
C ASN A 200 -27.90 18.98 -22.91
N ALA A 201 -28.84 18.69 -23.81
CA ALA A 201 -28.71 18.75 -25.26
C ALA A 201 -27.92 19.94 -25.85
N LEU A 202 -28.01 21.14 -25.26
CA LEU A 202 -27.33 22.36 -25.74
C LEU A 202 -26.00 22.67 -25.01
N SER A 203 -25.49 21.78 -24.16
CA SER A 203 -24.27 22.00 -23.37
C SER A 203 -23.04 22.26 -24.24
N HIS A 204 -22.97 21.65 -25.43
CA HIS A 204 -21.91 21.88 -26.42
C HIS A 204 -21.88 23.30 -27.01
N ILE A 205 -23.00 24.04 -26.94
CA ILE A 205 -23.11 25.45 -27.36
C ILE A 205 -22.86 26.36 -26.15
N ASN A 206 -23.54 26.07 -25.04
CA ASN A 206 -23.50 26.85 -23.81
C ASN A 206 -22.43 26.32 -22.85
N ASN A 207 -21.25 25.97 -23.35
CA ASN A 207 -20.16 25.38 -22.58
C ASN A 207 -19.47 26.41 -21.67
N THR A 208 -20.25 26.98 -20.74
CA THR A 208 -19.87 28.09 -19.86
C THR A 208 -19.80 27.67 -18.40
N LYS A 209 -20.41 26.54 -18.04
CA LYS A 209 -20.35 25.94 -16.70
C LYS A 209 -19.54 24.65 -16.74
N ASN A 210 -18.76 24.44 -15.69
CA ASN A 210 -18.06 23.19 -15.46
C ASN A 210 -19.09 22.13 -15.08
N ILE A 211 -19.57 21.32 -16.04
CA ILE A 211 -20.61 20.30 -15.78
C ILE A 211 -20.02 19.10 -15.00
N PHE A 212 -18.69 19.11 -14.74
CA PHE A 212 -17.91 17.92 -14.38
C PHE A 212 -17.07 18.04 -13.11
N GLU A 213 -17.22 19.11 -12.32
CA GLU A 213 -16.45 19.24 -11.07
C GLU A 213 -16.75 18.05 -10.12
N ASN A 214 -15.67 17.41 -9.67
CA ASN A 214 -15.60 16.44 -8.57
C ASN A 214 -16.26 15.07 -8.75
N LYS A 215 -16.68 14.68 -9.95
CA LYS A 215 -17.11 13.29 -10.16
C LYS A 215 -15.92 12.39 -10.52
N HIS A 216 -15.66 11.40 -9.67
CA HIS A 216 -14.53 10.47 -9.83
C HIS A 216 -14.62 9.67 -11.13
N ASP A 217 -15.83 9.32 -11.59
CA ASP A 217 -16.07 8.57 -12.85
C ASP A 217 -15.57 9.32 -14.10
N PHE A 218 -15.80 10.63 -14.16
CA PHE A 218 -15.39 11.48 -15.27
C PHE A 218 -13.88 11.68 -15.28
N GLN A 219 -13.27 11.91 -14.12
CA GLN A 219 -11.82 12.01 -13.97
C GLN A 219 -11.13 10.71 -14.41
N ARG A 220 -11.66 9.55 -13.98
CA ARG A 220 -11.19 8.24 -14.42
C ARG A 220 -11.35 8.07 -15.93
N THR A 221 -12.47 8.51 -16.51
CA THR A 221 -12.71 8.43 -17.96
C THR A 221 -11.65 9.21 -18.74
N ILE A 222 -11.35 10.46 -18.37
CA ILE A 222 -10.26 11.22 -19.01
C ILE A 222 -8.95 10.44 -18.93
N ASN A 223 -8.63 9.92 -17.74
CA ASN A 223 -7.37 9.20 -17.50
C ASN A 223 -7.28 7.89 -18.31
N HIS A 224 -8.39 7.16 -18.41
CA HIS A 224 -8.56 5.96 -19.22
C HIS A 224 -8.32 6.25 -20.71
N GLU A 225 -8.97 7.29 -21.24
CA GLU A 225 -8.82 7.64 -22.65
C GLU A 225 -7.41 8.16 -22.98
N ILE A 226 -6.73 8.83 -22.04
CA ILE A 226 -5.30 9.14 -22.17
C ILE A 226 -4.48 7.85 -22.24
N GLY A 227 -4.77 6.83 -21.41
CA GLY A 227 -4.14 5.51 -21.48
C GLY A 227 -4.24 4.89 -22.86
N HIS A 228 -5.42 4.94 -23.50
CA HIS A 228 -5.59 4.54 -24.90
C HIS A 228 -4.77 5.39 -25.87
N ALA A 229 -4.76 6.71 -25.74
CA ALA A 229 -3.96 7.61 -26.57
C ALA A 229 -2.45 7.45 -26.36
N LEU A 230 -2.03 6.80 -25.28
CA LEU A 230 -0.64 6.36 -25.03
C LEU A 230 -0.34 4.96 -25.53
N GLY A 231 -1.36 4.14 -25.81
CA GLY A 231 -1.23 2.80 -26.39
C GLY A 231 -1.79 1.64 -25.58
N LEU A 232 -2.22 1.87 -24.34
CA LEU A 232 -2.74 0.82 -23.46
C LEU A 232 -4.09 0.32 -23.95
N GLN A 233 -4.29 -1.00 -23.97
CA GLN A 233 -5.57 -1.62 -24.32
C GLN A 233 -6.40 -1.86 -23.07
N HIS A 234 -7.68 -2.21 -23.27
CA HIS A 234 -8.48 -2.75 -22.19
C HIS A 234 -7.84 -4.03 -21.62
N THR A 235 -8.14 -4.33 -20.36
CA THR A 235 -7.76 -5.56 -19.64
C THR A 235 -8.41 -6.85 -20.18
N PHE A 236 -9.32 -6.74 -21.15
CA PHE A 236 -10.08 -7.85 -21.71
C PHE A 236 -10.23 -7.75 -23.23
N LYS A 237 -10.57 -8.88 -23.86
CA LYS A 237 -10.99 -8.93 -25.26
C LYS A 237 -12.52 -9.02 -25.31
N ARG A 238 -13.20 -8.09 -25.98
CA ARG A 238 -14.68 -8.05 -26.04
C ARG A 238 -15.34 -9.36 -26.47
N ALA A 239 -14.69 -10.16 -27.32
CA ALA A 239 -15.21 -11.45 -27.77
C ALA A 239 -15.08 -12.57 -26.72
N GLN A 240 -14.20 -12.41 -25.74
CA GLN A 240 -13.87 -13.39 -24.70
C GLN A 240 -13.55 -12.65 -23.40
N PRO A 241 -14.58 -12.12 -22.69
CA PRO A 241 -14.37 -11.50 -21.39
C PRO A 241 -13.82 -12.55 -20.42
N PHE A 242 -12.78 -12.17 -19.69
CA PHE A 242 -12.10 -13.03 -18.72
C PHE A 242 -12.42 -12.51 -17.32
N ASP A 243 -13.17 -13.28 -16.54
CA ASP A 243 -13.56 -12.90 -15.17
C ASP A 243 -12.46 -13.29 -14.18
N CYS A 244 -11.68 -12.31 -13.75
CA CYS A 244 -10.65 -12.43 -12.72
C CYS A 244 -10.54 -11.11 -11.98
N GLU A 245 -9.93 -11.14 -10.80
CA GLU A 245 -9.74 -9.97 -9.95
C GLU A 245 -8.95 -8.85 -10.67
N GLU A 246 -7.89 -9.22 -11.38
CA GLU A 246 -6.99 -8.30 -12.08
C GLU A 246 -7.65 -7.59 -13.27
N ASN A 247 -8.81 -8.09 -13.74
CA ASN A 247 -9.65 -7.43 -14.71
C ASN A 247 -10.68 -6.52 -14.03
N SER A 248 -10.23 -5.60 -13.18
CA SER A 248 -11.09 -4.64 -12.47
C SER A 248 -10.39 -3.32 -12.18
N HIS A 249 -11.18 -2.31 -11.79
CA HIS A 249 -10.68 -0.99 -11.37
C HIS A 249 -9.70 -1.04 -10.19
N LYS A 250 -9.62 -2.16 -9.44
CA LYS A 250 -8.59 -2.36 -8.41
C LYS A 250 -7.17 -2.38 -9.00
N TYR A 251 -7.01 -2.99 -10.17
CA TYR A 251 -5.69 -3.18 -10.79
C TYR A 251 -5.44 -2.25 -11.96
N SER A 252 -6.49 -1.81 -12.65
CA SER A 252 -6.36 -1.01 -13.86
C SER A 252 -7.57 -0.11 -14.11
N ILE A 253 -7.34 1.18 -14.37
CA ILE A 253 -8.38 2.07 -14.89
C ILE A 253 -8.81 1.69 -16.31
N MET A 254 -8.06 0.82 -17.01
CA MET A 254 -8.39 0.29 -18.34
C MET A 254 -9.41 -0.86 -18.31
N ALA A 255 -9.81 -1.32 -17.12
CA ALA A 255 -10.91 -2.25 -16.96
C ALA A 255 -12.28 -1.55 -17.07
N TYR A 256 -13.33 -2.33 -17.34
CA TYR A 256 -14.72 -1.86 -17.27
C TYR A 256 -15.44 -2.30 -16.00
N SER A 257 -14.90 -3.31 -15.32
CA SER A 257 -15.52 -3.89 -14.14
C SER A 257 -15.03 -3.17 -12.89
N VAL A 258 -15.96 -2.78 -12.04
CA VAL A 258 -15.65 -2.54 -10.63
C VAL A 258 -15.20 -3.86 -9.98
N PRO A 259 -14.32 -3.83 -8.95
CA PRO A 259 -13.95 -5.05 -8.26
C PRO A 259 -15.17 -5.70 -7.59
N LYS A 260 -15.12 -7.03 -7.45
CA LYS A 260 -16.05 -7.75 -6.58
C LYS A 260 -15.75 -7.38 -5.13
N TYR A 261 -16.79 -7.29 -4.30
CA TYR A 261 -16.69 -6.88 -2.89
C TYR A 261 -15.64 -7.67 -2.09
N GLU A 262 -15.53 -8.98 -2.36
CA GLU A 262 -14.54 -9.86 -1.74
C GLU A 262 -13.08 -9.46 -2.05
N HIS A 263 -12.81 -8.81 -3.18
CA HIS A 263 -11.47 -8.40 -3.60
C HIS A 263 -11.12 -6.95 -3.24
N ALA A 264 -12.11 -6.05 -3.26
CA ALA A 264 -11.99 -4.64 -2.90
C ALA A 264 -13.37 -4.02 -2.69
N ASP A 265 -13.43 -2.97 -1.89
CA ASP A 265 -14.62 -2.13 -1.71
C ASP A 265 -14.20 -0.65 -1.69
N PHE A 266 -14.56 0.05 -2.77
CA PHE A 266 -14.28 1.48 -2.92
C PHE A 266 -15.48 2.34 -2.53
N ASN A 267 -16.55 1.76 -1.99
CA ASN A 267 -17.78 2.47 -1.62
C ASN A 267 -18.33 3.35 -2.76
N GLY A 268 -18.28 2.82 -4.00
CA GLY A 268 -18.72 3.52 -5.21
C GLY A 268 -17.76 4.59 -5.74
N MET A 269 -16.58 4.75 -5.15
CA MET A 269 -15.52 5.63 -5.66
C MET A 269 -14.78 5.00 -6.83
N ASP A 270 -14.26 5.85 -7.71
CA ASP A 270 -13.42 5.46 -8.84
C ASP A 270 -11.96 5.89 -8.59
N PRO A 271 -10.96 5.10 -9.04
CA PRO A 271 -9.56 5.47 -8.95
C PRO A 271 -9.23 6.83 -9.56
N LEU A 272 -8.45 7.64 -8.85
CA LEU A 272 -8.03 8.97 -9.28
C LEU A 272 -6.71 8.99 -10.05
N THR A 273 -5.93 7.91 -9.97
CA THR A 273 -4.62 7.73 -10.62
C THR A 273 -4.61 6.48 -11.51
N PRO A 274 -3.65 6.32 -12.44
CA PRO A 274 -3.33 5.02 -13.01
C PRO A 274 -3.05 4.02 -11.88
N GLN A 275 -3.59 2.81 -12.00
CA GLN A 275 -3.46 1.76 -10.99
C GLN A 275 -2.24 0.87 -11.25
N LEU A 276 -2.00 -0.09 -10.37
CA LEU A 276 -0.80 -0.94 -10.35
C LEU A 276 -0.43 -1.52 -11.73
N MET A 277 -1.40 -2.07 -12.47
CA MET A 277 -1.14 -2.64 -13.80
C MET A 277 -0.95 -1.57 -14.88
N ASP A 278 -1.62 -0.43 -14.75
CA ASP A 278 -1.46 0.69 -15.69
C ASP A 278 -0.04 1.24 -15.62
N ILE A 279 0.44 1.49 -14.39
CA ILE A 279 1.80 1.96 -14.11
C ILE A 279 2.81 0.93 -14.61
N PHE A 280 2.63 -0.34 -14.28
CA PHE A 280 3.51 -1.40 -14.76
C PHE A 280 3.56 -1.44 -16.30
N ALA A 281 2.41 -1.42 -16.98
CA ALA A 281 2.34 -1.54 -18.43
C ALA A 281 2.89 -0.32 -19.18
N ILE A 282 2.67 0.89 -18.67
CA ILE A 282 3.21 2.10 -19.30
C ILE A 282 4.72 2.19 -19.11
N GLN A 283 5.23 1.79 -17.94
CA GLN A 283 6.67 1.75 -17.65
C GLN A 283 7.39 0.73 -18.50
N GLU A 284 6.79 -0.43 -18.78
CA GLU A 284 7.36 -1.41 -19.72
C GLU A 284 7.49 -0.85 -21.15
N ALA A 285 6.60 0.08 -21.54
CA ALA A 285 6.59 0.63 -22.88
C ALA A 285 7.45 1.90 -23.06
N TYR A 286 7.46 2.78 -22.06
CA TYR A 286 8.13 4.08 -22.12
C TYR A 286 9.31 4.22 -21.13
N GLY A 287 9.50 3.28 -20.21
CA GLY A 287 10.51 3.33 -19.15
C GLY A 287 10.00 4.03 -17.88
N GLN A 288 10.58 3.69 -16.73
CA GLN A 288 10.24 4.28 -15.44
C GLN A 288 10.80 5.70 -15.31
N ASN A 289 9.98 6.66 -14.88
CA ASN A 289 10.46 8.00 -14.52
C ASN A 289 11.07 7.96 -13.11
N LYS A 290 12.40 8.05 -13.03
CA LYS A 290 13.19 8.04 -11.78
C LYS A 290 13.46 9.43 -11.19
N SER A 291 12.79 10.47 -11.68
CA SER A 291 12.93 11.85 -11.20
C SER A 291 11.72 12.36 -10.41
N THR A 292 10.68 11.53 -10.31
CA THR A 292 9.43 11.87 -9.63
C THR A 292 9.56 11.56 -8.15
N ARG A 293 9.48 12.60 -7.30
CA ARG A 293 9.53 12.45 -5.84
C ARG A 293 10.81 11.69 -5.43
N ILE A 294 11.92 12.41 -5.36
CA ILE A 294 13.25 11.86 -5.05
C ILE A 294 13.71 12.19 -3.62
N GLY A 295 12.85 12.85 -2.86
CA GLY A 295 13.09 13.19 -1.48
C GLY A 295 11.85 12.89 -0.67
N ASN A 296 11.96 13.01 0.64
CA ASN A 296 10.96 12.54 1.60
C ASN A 296 9.56 13.06 1.30
N THR A 297 8.65 12.13 1.01
CA THR A 297 7.28 12.38 0.59
C THR A 297 6.32 11.82 1.63
N ILE A 298 5.33 12.63 2.02
CA ILE A 298 4.22 12.19 2.86
C ILE A 298 2.99 12.05 1.97
N TYR A 299 2.37 10.87 2.00
CA TYR A 299 1.11 10.53 1.34
C TYR A 299 -0.01 10.44 2.38
N GLY A 300 -1.24 10.80 2.02
CA GLY A 300 -2.36 10.78 2.95
C GLY A 300 -2.52 12.11 3.70
N PHE A 301 -2.67 12.06 5.01
CA PHE A 301 -2.70 13.26 5.85
C PHE A 301 -1.34 13.96 5.82
N ASN A 302 -1.34 15.28 6.08
CA ASN A 302 -0.12 16.10 6.09
C ASN A 302 0.70 16.02 4.79
N SER A 303 0.08 15.60 3.68
CA SER A 303 0.80 15.32 2.43
C SER A 303 1.55 16.52 1.90
N ASN A 304 2.80 16.30 1.52
CA ASN A 304 3.65 17.29 0.85
C ASN A 304 3.70 17.10 -0.68
N THR A 305 2.93 16.14 -1.22
CA THR A 305 2.84 15.86 -2.67
C THR A 305 2.27 17.03 -3.45
N LYS A 306 1.44 17.86 -2.79
CA LYS A 306 0.63 18.94 -3.40
C LYS A 306 -0.34 18.40 -4.47
N LYS A 307 -0.74 17.13 -4.36
CA LYS A 307 -1.68 16.47 -5.28
C LYS A 307 -2.93 16.05 -4.52
N ASP A 308 -4.09 16.53 -4.96
CA ASP A 308 -5.36 16.16 -4.32
C ASP A 308 -5.62 14.64 -4.36
N TYR A 309 -5.10 13.92 -5.37
CA TYR A 309 -5.22 12.47 -5.48
C TYR A 309 -4.30 11.66 -4.55
N TYR A 310 -3.43 12.33 -3.77
CA TYR A 310 -2.59 11.72 -2.73
C TYR A 310 -2.72 12.43 -1.37
N SER A 311 -3.63 13.39 -1.24
CA SER A 311 -3.76 14.23 -0.04
C SER A 311 -5.11 14.04 0.63
N LEU A 312 -5.09 13.86 1.95
CA LEU A 312 -6.26 13.81 2.82
C LEU A 312 -6.26 15.03 3.75
N LYS A 313 -7.41 15.68 3.92
CA LYS A 313 -7.56 16.91 4.73
C LYS A 313 -8.34 16.62 6.01
N THR A 314 -9.34 15.75 5.94
CA THR A 314 -10.24 15.37 7.04
C THR A 314 -10.41 13.85 7.12
N SER A 315 -10.83 13.34 8.27
CA SER A 315 -11.09 11.91 8.50
C SER A 315 -12.19 11.31 7.62
N GLU A 316 -13.00 12.16 6.98
CA GLU A 316 -14.04 11.76 6.02
C GLU A 316 -13.51 11.66 4.58
N ASP A 317 -12.34 12.25 4.29
CA ASP A 317 -11.75 12.17 2.96
C ASP A 317 -11.31 10.74 2.68
N LYS A 318 -11.51 10.30 1.44
CA LYS A 318 -11.12 8.98 0.98
C LYS A 318 -10.48 9.10 -0.39
N ILE A 319 -9.50 8.26 -0.67
CA ILE A 319 -8.85 8.20 -1.97
C ILE A 319 -8.70 6.75 -2.42
N VAL A 320 -8.72 6.57 -3.74
CA VAL A 320 -8.38 5.31 -4.42
C VAL A 320 -7.24 5.63 -5.36
N ALA A 321 -6.04 5.14 -5.05
CA ALA A 321 -4.82 5.54 -5.73
C ALA A 321 -3.73 4.47 -5.67
N CYS A 322 -2.92 4.39 -6.74
CA CYS A 322 -1.64 3.71 -6.72
C CYS A 322 -0.51 4.75 -6.60
N ILE A 323 0.44 4.49 -5.69
CA ILE A 323 1.58 5.36 -5.37
C ILE A 323 2.77 4.96 -6.24
N TRP A 324 3.41 5.96 -6.84
CA TRP A 324 4.73 5.83 -7.46
C TRP A 324 5.68 6.79 -6.78
N ASP A 325 6.77 6.27 -6.24
CA ASP A 325 7.86 7.05 -5.65
C ASP A 325 9.19 6.48 -6.13
N THR A 326 10.23 7.30 -6.15
CA THR A 326 11.55 6.93 -6.70
C THR A 326 12.69 7.13 -5.72
N GLY A 327 12.43 7.72 -4.55
CA GLY A 327 13.39 7.73 -3.46
C GLY A 327 13.10 8.84 -2.46
N GLY A 328 13.80 8.75 -1.34
CA GLY A 328 13.49 9.53 -0.16
C GLY A 328 13.36 8.59 1.02
N ILE A 329 12.90 9.13 2.14
CA ILE A 329 12.31 8.38 3.23
C ILE A 329 10.86 8.83 3.29
N ASP A 330 9.96 7.98 2.82
CA ASP A 330 8.57 8.32 2.54
C ASP A 330 7.64 7.76 3.61
N THR A 331 6.46 8.38 3.74
CA THR A 331 5.50 8.03 4.80
C THR A 331 4.09 7.93 4.24
N LEU A 332 3.40 6.85 4.56
CA LEU A 332 1.93 6.78 4.50
C LEU A 332 1.37 7.28 5.83
N ASP A 333 0.81 8.49 5.83
CA ASP A 333 0.21 9.10 7.03
C ASP A 333 -1.32 8.94 6.98
N PHE A 334 -1.82 8.03 7.80
CA PHE A 334 -3.25 7.75 7.95
C PHE A 334 -3.78 8.06 9.36
N SER A 335 -3.03 8.90 10.10
CA SER A 335 -3.21 9.25 11.52
C SER A 335 -4.56 9.78 11.98
N LYS A 336 -5.38 10.31 11.07
CA LYS A 336 -6.67 10.93 11.45
C LYS A 336 -7.86 10.01 11.23
N TYR A 337 -7.65 8.79 10.75
CA TYR A 337 -8.76 7.85 10.62
C TYR A 337 -9.10 7.22 11.97
N THR A 338 -10.39 6.94 12.14
CA THR A 338 -10.97 6.39 13.37
C THR A 338 -11.68 5.07 13.09
N VAL A 339 -11.11 4.28 12.19
CA VAL A 339 -11.60 2.98 11.72
C VAL A 339 -10.39 2.09 11.54
N ASP A 340 -10.58 0.79 11.72
CA ASP A 340 -9.52 -0.21 11.52
C ASP A 340 -8.91 -0.09 10.12
N GLN A 341 -7.58 -0.18 10.06
CA GLN A 341 -6.81 -0.08 8.83
C GLN A 341 -5.91 -1.30 8.64
N LYS A 342 -5.58 -1.57 7.38
CA LYS A 342 -4.51 -2.50 7.03
C LYS A 342 -3.56 -1.81 6.07
N ILE A 343 -2.38 -1.46 6.54
CA ILE A 343 -1.35 -0.74 5.80
C ILE A 343 -0.26 -1.73 5.39
N ASP A 344 0.09 -1.74 4.11
CA ASP A 344 1.08 -2.65 3.53
C ASP A 344 2.09 -1.84 2.71
N LEU A 345 3.33 -1.77 3.19
CA LEU A 345 4.41 -1.01 2.57
C LEU A 345 5.13 -1.78 1.45
N ASN A 346 4.70 -3.01 1.13
CA ASN A 346 5.34 -3.80 0.08
C ASN A 346 5.00 -3.28 -1.32
N GLU A 347 5.99 -3.30 -2.21
CA GLU A 347 5.75 -3.01 -3.63
C GLU A 347 4.75 -4.01 -4.23
N GLY A 348 3.76 -3.51 -4.96
CA GLY A 348 2.63 -4.31 -5.46
C GLY A 348 1.60 -4.71 -4.40
N GLY A 349 1.80 -4.32 -3.13
CA GLY A 349 0.86 -4.50 -2.03
C GLY A 349 -0.36 -3.59 -2.14
N PHE A 350 -1.39 -3.94 -1.36
CA PHE A 350 -2.65 -3.19 -1.26
C PHE A 350 -3.00 -2.96 0.20
N SER A 351 -3.51 -1.77 0.50
CA SER A 351 -3.92 -1.35 1.84
C SER A 351 -5.42 -1.06 1.90
N ASP A 352 -6.01 -1.36 3.05
CA ASP A 352 -7.39 -1.04 3.44
C ASP A 352 -7.32 0.22 4.31
N VAL A 353 -7.77 1.36 3.78
CA VAL A 353 -7.55 2.69 4.42
C VAL A 353 -8.83 3.51 4.40
N GLY A 354 -9.14 4.18 5.52
CA GLY A 354 -10.30 5.07 5.62
C GLY A 354 -11.65 4.36 5.47
N GLY A 355 -11.72 3.10 5.91
CA GLY A 355 -12.91 2.26 5.84
C GLY A 355 -13.26 1.80 4.42
N LEU A 356 -12.28 1.79 3.52
CA LEU A 356 -12.33 1.13 2.21
C LEU A 356 -11.44 -0.12 2.23
N ARG A 357 -11.57 -0.97 1.20
CA ARG A 357 -10.73 -2.16 1.02
C ARG A 357 -9.92 -2.10 -0.26
N ALA A 358 -8.62 -2.34 -0.15
CA ALA A 358 -7.61 -2.36 -1.21
C ALA A 358 -7.63 -1.11 -2.09
N ASN A 359 -7.87 0.05 -1.50
CA ASN A 359 -7.99 1.34 -2.18
C ASN A 359 -6.65 2.05 -2.38
N ILE A 360 -5.64 1.75 -1.56
CA ILE A 360 -4.28 2.24 -1.75
C ILE A 360 -3.40 1.08 -2.21
N SER A 361 -2.51 1.33 -3.18
CA SER A 361 -1.50 0.37 -3.60
C SER A 361 -0.17 1.05 -3.85
N ILE A 362 0.93 0.30 -3.78
CA ILE A 362 2.28 0.78 -4.09
C ILE A 362 2.73 0.16 -5.41
N ALA A 363 3.20 0.97 -6.35
CA ALA A 363 3.65 0.49 -7.65
C ALA A 363 4.95 -0.32 -7.56
N TYR A 364 5.12 -1.30 -8.44
CA TYR A 364 6.37 -2.06 -8.53
C TYR A 364 7.58 -1.15 -8.81
N GLY A 365 8.60 -1.27 -7.97
CA GLY A 365 9.86 -0.53 -7.98
C GLY A 365 9.83 0.77 -7.16
N ALA A 366 8.71 1.09 -6.50
CA ALA A 366 8.63 2.11 -5.46
C ALA A 366 8.91 1.47 -4.10
N VAL A 367 9.51 2.24 -3.19
CA VAL A 367 9.75 1.86 -1.79
C VAL A 367 9.13 2.95 -0.94
N ILE A 368 8.42 2.57 0.11
CA ILE A 368 7.88 3.48 1.12
C ILE A 368 8.33 2.93 2.46
N GLU A 369 9.01 3.76 3.26
CA GLU A 369 9.69 3.33 4.47
C GLU A 369 8.80 3.39 5.71
N ASN A 370 7.84 4.32 5.77
CA ASN A 370 7.12 4.59 7.02
C ASN A 370 5.61 4.53 6.87
N ALA A 371 4.94 4.19 7.96
CA ALA A 371 3.49 4.21 8.07
C ALA A 371 3.05 4.74 9.43
N ILE A 372 1.94 5.47 9.45
CA ILE A 372 1.29 5.96 10.65
C ILE A 372 -0.19 5.52 10.62
N GLY A 373 -0.55 4.64 11.56
CA GLY A 373 -1.90 4.18 11.86
C GLY A 373 -2.77 5.27 12.48
N GLY A 374 -4.05 4.96 12.68
CA GLY A 374 -5.11 5.84 13.13
C GLY A 374 -5.40 5.69 14.61
N SER A 375 -6.67 5.69 14.99
CA SER A 375 -7.09 5.61 16.39
C SER A 375 -7.81 4.33 16.80
N GLN A 376 -7.79 3.31 15.93
CA GLN A 376 -8.44 2.02 16.11
C GLN A 376 -7.42 0.94 15.75
N THR A 377 -7.76 -0.32 16.01
CA THR A 377 -6.91 -1.47 15.67
C THR A 377 -6.48 -1.47 14.22
N ASP A 378 -5.19 -1.29 14.02
CA ASP A 378 -4.53 -1.25 12.73
C ASP A 378 -3.54 -2.42 12.58
N ILE A 379 -3.42 -2.89 11.35
CA ILE A 379 -2.38 -3.85 10.96
C ILE A 379 -1.43 -3.14 10.01
N ILE A 380 -0.18 -2.97 10.41
CA ILE A 380 0.85 -2.29 9.63
C ILE A 380 1.97 -3.27 9.31
N SER A 381 2.22 -3.50 8.02
CA SER A 381 3.32 -4.33 7.54
C SER A 381 4.34 -3.46 6.81
N GLY A 382 5.58 -3.50 7.32
CA GLY A 382 6.79 -3.02 6.68
C GLY A 382 7.19 -3.85 5.45
N ASN A 383 8.44 -3.67 5.03
CA ASN A 383 9.06 -4.30 3.85
C ASN A 383 10.53 -4.62 4.13
N ASP A 384 11.33 -4.92 3.10
CA ASP A 384 12.76 -5.27 3.26
C ASP A 384 13.70 -4.05 3.51
N ALA A 385 13.14 -2.86 3.75
CA ALA A 385 13.91 -1.64 4.05
C ALA A 385 13.65 -1.21 5.49
N ASN A 386 14.60 -0.50 6.09
CA ASN A 386 14.44 0.07 7.43
C ASN A 386 13.17 0.92 7.52
N ASN A 387 12.22 0.48 8.33
CA ASN A 387 10.91 1.08 8.48
C ASN A 387 10.76 1.84 9.81
N SER A 388 9.90 2.86 9.80
CA SER A 388 9.38 3.46 11.03
C SER A 388 7.86 3.36 11.04
N LEU A 389 7.32 2.56 11.95
CA LEU A 389 5.91 2.20 12.01
C LEU A 389 5.32 2.69 13.33
N PHE A 390 4.14 3.33 13.25
CA PHE A 390 3.44 3.90 14.41
C PHE A 390 1.99 3.40 14.42
N GLY A 391 1.59 2.64 15.44
CA GLY A 391 0.19 2.22 15.64
C GLY A 391 -0.71 3.38 16.08
N ASN A 392 -0.23 4.14 17.07
CA ASN A 392 -0.87 5.27 17.76
C ASN A 392 -1.89 4.85 18.83
N LEU A 393 -3.17 4.71 18.51
CA LEU A 393 -4.19 4.33 19.50
C LEU A 393 -4.95 3.11 19.00
N GLY A 394 -5.36 2.26 19.93
CA GLY A 394 -6.03 1.00 19.62
C GLY A 394 -5.06 -0.17 19.80
N ASP A 395 -5.61 -1.38 19.82
CA ASP A 395 -4.79 -2.58 19.92
C ASP A 395 -4.26 -2.90 18.51
N ASP A 396 -3.01 -2.55 18.24
CA ASP A 396 -2.40 -2.57 16.91
C ASP A 396 -1.51 -3.80 16.68
N THR A 397 -1.18 -4.06 15.42
CA THR A 397 -0.23 -5.10 15.04
C THR A 397 0.76 -4.59 14.00
N LEU A 398 2.04 -4.59 14.35
CA LEU A 398 3.13 -4.02 13.57
C LEU A 398 4.13 -5.11 13.19
N TYR A 399 4.46 -5.22 11.90
CA TYR A 399 5.49 -6.13 11.39
C TYR A 399 6.60 -5.33 10.71
N GLY A 400 7.82 -5.33 11.25
CA GLY A 400 9.00 -4.70 10.66
C GLY A 400 9.42 -5.35 9.35
N LYS A 401 9.54 -6.69 9.37
CA LYS A 401 9.98 -7.54 8.25
C LYS A 401 11.49 -7.62 8.13
N GLY A 402 12.09 -6.81 7.26
CA GLY A 402 13.51 -6.91 6.98
C GLY A 402 14.13 -5.54 6.99
N GLY A 403 15.32 -5.42 7.59
CA GLY A 403 15.94 -4.12 7.79
C GLY A 403 15.97 -3.80 9.27
N ASN A 404 16.60 -2.69 9.63
CA ASN A 404 16.65 -2.25 11.03
C ASN A 404 15.49 -1.29 11.27
N ASP A 405 14.45 -1.79 11.91
CA ASP A 405 13.15 -1.16 12.00
C ASP A 405 12.93 -0.49 13.36
N ILE A 406 12.02 0.49 13.37
CA ILE A 406 11.58 1.16 14.59
C ILE A 406 10.05 1.07 14.65
N LEU A 407 9.53 0.35 15.63
CA LEU A 407 8.12 0.09 15.83
C LEU A 407 7.64 0.74 17.12
N TYR A 408 6.60 1.56 17.03
CA TYR A 408 5.89 2.15 18.16
C TYR A 408 4.46 1.61 18.18
N GLY A 409 4.08 0.88 19.23
CA GLY A 409 2.72 0.42 19.50
C GLY A 409 1.79 1.61 19.72
N GLY A 410 1.95 2.24 20.87
CA GLY A 410 1.18 3.43 21.23
C GLY A 410 0.33 3.21 22.46
N GLN A 411 -0.95 3.54 22.38
CA GLN A 411 -1.92 3.21 23.42
C GLN A 411 -2.78 2.04 22.99
N GLY A 412 -2.82 0.98 23.78
CA GLY A 412 -3.56 -0.23 23.46
C GLY A 412 -2.69 -1.43 23.75
N ASN A 413 -3.26 -2.63 23.66
CA ASN A 413 -2.49 -3.86 23.84
C ASN A 413 -1.96 -4.29 22.47
N ASP A 414 -0.71 -3.97 22.20
CA ASP A 414 -0.12 -4.03 20.86
C ASP A 414 0.70 -5.29 20.62
N TYR A 415 0.81 -5.68 19.35
CA TYR A 415 1.67 -6.78 18.91
C TYR A 415 2.75 -6.26 17.96
N LEU A 416 4.01 -6.29 18.38
CA LEU A 416 5.15 -5.79 17.62
C LEU A 416 6.09 -6.94 17.24
N TYR A 417 6.39 -7.08 15.95
CA TYR A 417 7.31 -8.08 15.41
C TYR A 417 8.41 -7.39 14.60
N GLY A 418 9.66 -7.37 15.10
CA GLY A 418 10.82 -6.84 14.38
C GLY A 418 11.17 -7.70 13.15
N GLU A 419 11.29 -9.02 13.38
CA GLU A 419 11.68 -10.05 12.41
C GLU A 419 13.19 -10.04 12.09
N GLN A 420 13.63 -9.52 10.94
CA GLN A 420 15.05 -9.57 10.53
C GLN A 420 15.71 -8.20 10.61
N GLY A 421 16.69 -8.05 11.49
CA GLY A 421 17.49 -6.83 11.55
C GLY A 421 17.83 -6.49 12.99
N ASN A 422 18.41 -5.31 13.21
CA ASN A 422 18.61 -4.81 14.56
C ASN A 422 17.52 -3.76 14.82
N ASP A 423 16.48 -4.18 15.50
CA ASP A 423 15.21 -3.47 15.62
C ASP A 423 15.07 -2.75 16.96
N HIS A 424 14.20 -1.74 16.97
CA HIS A 424 13.76 -1.02 18.16
C HIS A 424 12.25 -1.13 18.28
N LEU A 425 11.77 -1.87 19.28
CA LEU A 425 10.35 -2.06 19.55
C LEU A 425 9.97 -1.34 20.84
N TYR A 426 8.93 -0.51 20.78
CA TYR A 426 8.37 0.22 21.91
C TYR A 426 6.87 -0.09 22.00
N GLY A 427 6.44 -0.81 23.05
CA GLY A 427 5.01 -1.07 23.32
C GLY A 427 4.27 0.22 23.72
N GLU A 428 4.87 0.95 24.64
CA GLU A 428 4.38 2.22 25.22
C GLU A 428 3.30 2.05 26.30
N GLN A 429 2.00 2.00 25.99
CA GLN A 429 0.94 1.88 26.99
C GLN A 429 -0.03 0.76 26.66
N GLY A 430 -0.14 -0.22 27.55
CA GLY A 430 -1.03 -1.37 27.44
C GLY A 430 -0.26 -2.64 27.77
N ASP A 431 -0.95 -3.77 27.78
CA ASP A 431 -0.26 -5.06 27.96
C ASP A 431 0.22 -5.52 26.58
N ASP A 432 1.50 -5.28 26.29
CA ASP A 432 2.06 -5.41 24.94
C ASP A 432 2.81 -6.73 24.71
N TYR A 433 2.90 -7.12 23.44
CA TYR A 433 3.60 -8.33 23.00
C TYR A 433 4.68 -7.98 21.97
N LEU A 434 5.94 -8.03 22.38
CA LEU A 434 7.10 -7.63 21.58
C LEU A 434 7.96 -8.84 21.24
N ILE A 435 8.22 -9.03 19.95
CA ILE A 435 9.13 -10.05 19.42
C ILE A 435 10.18 -9.39 18.52
N GLY A 436 11.46 -9.42 18.88
CA GLY A 436 12.55 -8.96 18.00
C GLY A 436 12.89 -10.00 16.92
N SER A 437 13.11 -11.24 17.35
CA SER A 437 13.45 -12.44 16.56
C SER A 437 14.94 -12.58 16.25
N SER A 438 15.46 -11.91 15.22
CA SER A 438 16.84 -12.15 14.76
C SER A 438 17.60 -10.85 14.58
N GLY A 439 18.66 -10.71 15.36
CA GLY A 439 19.56 -9.56 15.32
C GLY A 439 19.78 -9.01 16.72
N ASN A 440 20.44 -7.87 16.84
CA ASN A 440 20.70 -7.24 18.13
C ASN A 440 19.63 -6.17 18.39
N ASP A 441 18.54 -6.61 18.97
CA ASP A 441 17.30 -5.88 19.14
C ASP A 441 17.24 -5.12 20.47
N ARG A 442 16.35 -4.13 20.53
CA ARG A 442 15.96 -3.49 21.78
C ARG A 442 14.45 -3.48 21.90
N LEU A 443 13.96 -4.09 22.97
CA LEU A 443 12.54 -4.23 23.27
C LEU A 443 12.25 -3.45 24.55
N TYR A 444 11.30 -2.53 24.46
CA TYR A 444 10.83 -1.70 25.56
C TYR A 444 9.32 -1.90 25.72
N GLY A 445 8.88 -2.55 26.80
CA GLY A 445 7.46 -2.80 27.09
C GLY A 445 6.71 -1.50 27.34
N GLY A 446 7.01 -0.84 28.46
CA GLY A 446 6.47 0.48 28.77
C GLY A 446 5.57 0.45 29.99
N GLN A 447 4.27 0.65 29.83
CA GLN A 447 3.29 0.56 30.91
C GLN A 447 2.31 -0.57 30.66
N GLY A 448 2.19 -1.52 31.56
CA GLY A 448 1.28 -2.66 31.43
C GLY A 448 2.01 -3.95 31.78
N ASP A 449 1.29 -5.06 31.83
CA ASP A 449 1.94 -6.36 32.03
C ASP A 449 2.44 -6.88 30.66
N ASP A 450 3.72 -6.65 30.35
CA ASP A 450 4.28 -6.84 29.01
C ASP A 450 4.93 -8.21 28.80
N TYR A 451 4.95 -8.68 27.55
CA TYR A 451 5.68 -9.87 27.13
C TYR A 451 6.72 -9.52 26.06
N LEU A 452 7.99 -9.69 26.39
CA LEU A 452 9.11 -9.42 25.50
C LEU A 452 9.88 -10.72 25.23
N TRP A 453 10.12 -11.05 23.97
CA TRP A 453 10.84 -12.25 23.58
C TRP A 453 11.77 -12.01 22.40
N ASP A 454 12.97 -12.58 22.49
CA ASP A 454 13.90 -12.71 21.37
C ASP A 454 14.43 -14.14 21.24
N SER A 455 14.99 -14.47 20.08
CA SER A 455 15.51 -15.80 19.76
C SER A 455 17.03 -15.85 19.62
N GLU A 456 17.66 -14.79 19.11
CA GLU A 456 19.11 -14.73 18.87
C GLU A 456 19.65 -13.30 18.81
N GLY A 457 20.88 -13.10 19.29
CA GLY A 457 21.57 -11.82 19.23
C GLY A 457 21.89 -11.28 20.62
N ASP A 458 22.70 -10.22 20.68
CA ASP A 458 23.00 -9.55 21.95
C ASP A 458 21.96 -8.44 22.16
N ASN A 459 20.92 -8.72 22.94
CA ASN A 459 19.69 -7.93 23.00
C ASN A 459 19.57 -7.09 24.28
N ILE A 460 18.71 -6.07 24.23
CA ILE A 460 18.35 -5.24 25.39
C ILE A 460 16.85 -5.30 25.61
N PHE A 461 16.44 -5.63 26.82
CA PHE A 461 15.05 -5.70 27.25
C PHE A 461 14.81 -4.76 28.44
N ASP A 462 13.72 -4.01 28.39
CA ASP A 462 13.21 -3.19 29.48
C ASP A 462 11.70 -3.41 29.59
N GLY A 463 11.23 -4.09 30.64
CA GLY A 463 9.81 -4.36 30.86
C GLY A 463 9.06 -3.06 31.15
N GLY A 464 9.52 -2.31 32.16
CA GLY A 464 9.00 -0.97 32.46
C GLY A 464 8.14 -0.96 33.71
N LEU A 465 6.86 -0.63 33.58
CA LEU A 465 5.90 -0.62 34.69
C LEU A 465 4.90 -1.76 34.49
N GLY A 466 4.75 -2.67 35.45
CA GLY A 466 3.83 -3.79 35.36
C GLY A 466 4.52 -5.09 35.72
N ASN A 467 3.81 -6.20 35.61
CA ASN A 467 4.39 -7.53 35.87
C ASN A 467 4.81 -8.14 34.53
N ASP A 468 6.08 -7.98 34.21
CA ASP A 468 6.58 -8.24 32.87
C ASP A 468 7.18 -9.64 32.74
N VAL A 469 7.22 -10.14 31.51
CA VAL A 469 7.82 -11.42 31.18
C VAL A 469 8.84 -11.24 30.06
N LEU A 470 10.12 -11.44 30.38
CA LEU A 470 11.25 -11.19 29.49
C LEU A 470 11.98 -12.50 29.18
N PHE A 471 12.13 -12.82 27.90
CA PHE A 471 12.83 -14.01 27.40
C PHE A 471 13.93 -13.64 26.39
N GLY A 472 15.20 -13.81 26.76
CA GLY A 472 16.37 -13.36 25.97
C GLY A 472 16.75 -14.26 24.78
N GLY A 473 16.52 -15.57 24.88
CA GLY A 473 16.89 -16.50 23.80
C GLY A 473 18.39 -16.84 23.82
N ASN A 474 19.10 -16.69 22.71
CA ASN A 474 20.55 -16.93 22.64
C ASN A 474 21.31 -15.63 22.47
N GLY A 475 22.33 -15.38 23.30
CA GLY A 475 23.22 -14.24 23.15
C GLY A 475 23.70 -13.71 24.48
N ASP A 476 24.49 -12.64 24.47
CA ASP A 476 24.84 -11.94 25.70
C ASP A 476 23.85 -10.76 25.88
N ASP A 477 22.77 -11.00 26.62
CA ASP A 477 21.62 -10.09 26.77
C ASP A 477 21.65 -9.21 28.03
N GLU A 478 20.98 -8.07 27.98
CA GLU A 478 20.67 -7.20 29.11
C GLU A 478 19.15 -7.17 29.35
N LEU A 479 18.70 -7.67 30.51
CA LEU A 479 17.27 -7.68 30.88
C LEU A 479 17.03 -6.84 32.14
N ASN A 480 16.12 -5.87 32.04
CA ASN A 480 15.61 -5.09 33.15
C ASN A 480 14.08 -5.29 33.27
N GLY A 481 13.62 -5.86 34.40
CA GLY A 481 12.19 -6.04 34.69
C GLY A 481 11.51 -4.69 34.87
N GLY A 482 11.87 -3.96 35.92
CA GLY A 482 11.38 -2.60 36.13
C GLY A 482 10.60 -2.47 37.44
N GLU A 483 9.41 -1.88 37.39
CA GLU A 483 8.51 -1.82 38.53
C GLU A 483 7.43 -2.90 38.42
N GLY A 484 7.41 -3.88 39.32
CA GLY A 484 6.35 -4.88 39.40
C GLY A 484 6.91 -6.23 39.79
N ASN A 485 6.17 -7.30 39.50
CA ASN A 485 6.65 -8.66 39.82
C ASN A 485 7.03 -9.36 38.52
N ASP A 486 8.31 -9.32 38.18
CA ASP A 486 8.75 -9.65 36.84
C ASP A 486 9.27 -11.08 36.74
N HIS A 487 9.24 -11.64 35.54
CA HIS A 487 9.85 -12.92 35.22
C HIS A 487 10.90 -12.74 34.14
N LEU A 488 12.17 -12.87 34.53
CA LEU A 488 13.32 -12.76 33.65
C LEU A 488 13.91 -14.14 33.38
N ASP A 489 13.95 -14.53 32.11
CA ASP A 489 14.63 -15.73 31.62
C ASP A 489 15.59 -15.33 30.50
N PRO A 490 16.89 -15.20 30.80
CA PRO A 490 17.84 -14.70 29.81
C PRO A 490 18.29 -15.76 28.81
N GLY A 491 17.75 -16.99 28.88
CA GLY A 491 18.15 -18.06 27.97
C GLY A 491 19.63 -18.46 28.08
N MET A 492 20.32 -18.52 26.94
CA MET A 492 21.71 -18.96 26.81
C MET A 492 22.65 -17.78 26.69
N GLY A 493 23.84 -17.85 27.31
CA GLY A 493 24.91 -16.86 27.14
C GLY A 493 25.25 -16.10 28.42
N ASN A 494 26.02 -15.02 28.30
CA ASN A 494 26.50 -14.23 29.44
C ASN A 494 25.65 -12.98 29.63
N ASN A 495 24.64 -13.09 30.48
CA ASN A 495 23.60 -12.07 30.57
C ASN A 495 23.76 -11.15 31.80
N THR A 496 23.22 -9.95 31.70
CA THR A 496 23.10 -9.00 32.81
C THR A 496 21.62 -8.79 33.12
N LEU A 497 21.23 -9.05 34.36
CA LEU A 497 19.84 -9.01 34.81
C LEU A 497 19.66 -7.98 35.93
N LYS A 498 18.51 -7.33 35.88
CA LYS A 498 18.03 -6.40 36.90
C LYS A 498 16.54 -6.65 37.09
N GLY A 499 16.12 -7.05 38.28
CA GLY A 499 14.70 -7.28 38.59
C GLY A 499 13.96 -5.95 38.70
N GLY A 500 14.53 -5.04 39.49
CA GLY A 500 13.95 -3.75 39.79
C GLY A 500 13.22 -3.76 41.12
N THR A 501 11.97 -3.31 41.17
CA THR A 501 11.20 -3.26 42.41
C THR A 501 10.04 -4.23 42.35
N GLY A 502 9.89 -5.06 43.38
CA GLY A 502 8.77 -5.99 43.52
C GLY A 502 9.29 -7.42 43.51
N TYR A 503 8.39 -8.41 43.45
CA TYR A 503 8.74 -9.83 43.55
C TYR A 503 9.22 -10.36 42.20
N ASP A 504 10.53 -10.49 42.02
CA ASP A 504 11.07 -10.91 40.73
C ASP A 504 11.49 -12.38 40.71
N ILE A 505 11.29 -13.04 39.56
CA ILE A 505 11.72 -14.41 39.30
C ILE A 505 12.80 -14.41 38.23
N PHE A 506 14.01 -14.82 38.62
CA PHE A 506 15.11 -15.08 37.69
C PHE A 506 15.17 -16.57 37.37
N SER A 507 14.77 -16.95 36.15
CA SER A 507 14.74 -18.34 35.70
C SER A 507 15.93 -18.67 34.82
N PHE A 508 16.68 -19.71 35.17
CA PHE A 508 17.84 -20.14 34.38
C PHE A 508 17.69 -21.53 33.80
N ASN A 509 18.05 -21.66 32.53
CA ASN A 509 18.15 -22.94 31.84
C ASN A 509 19.42 -23.69 32.25
N THR A 510 19.25 -24.86 32.85
CA THR A 510 20.35 -25.74 33.28
C THR A 510 21.11 -26.42 32.14
N GLN A 511 20.71 -26.19 30.89
CA GLN A 511 21.44 -26.61 29.69
C GLN A 511 22.41 -25.54 29.18
N ASP A 512 22.34 -24.32 29.73
CA ASP A 512 23.27 -23.25 29.43
C ASP A 512 24.65 -23.60 30.00
N ASN A 513 25.63 -23.65 29.11
CA ASN A 513 26.86 -24.38 29.31
C ASN A 513 28.04 -23.43 29.19
N ASP A 514 28.81 -23.29 30.27
CA ASP A 514 29.98 -22.40 30.35
C ASP A 514 29.62 -20.90 30.32
N SER A 515 28.44 -20.53 30.83
CA SER A 515 27.95 -19.15 30.90
C SER A 515 28.22 -18.45 32.23
N SER A 516 28.15 -17.13 32.19
CA SER A 516 28.31 -16.23 33.33
C SER A 516 27.25 -15.14 33.31
N ASN A 517 26.24 -15.28 34.17
CA ASN A 517 25.13 -14.36 34.32
C ASN A 517 25.31 -13.48 35.56
N ILE A 518 24.92 -12.22 35.51
CA ILE A 518 25.05 -11.26 36.61
C ILE A 518 23.66 -10.75 36.99
N ILE A 519 23.29 -10.79 38.27
CA ILE A 519 22.10 -10.11 38.81
C ILE A 519 22.57 -8.94 39.67
N THR A 520 22.13 -7.74 39.32
CA THR A 520 22.70 -6.50 39.86
C THR A 520 21.99 -5.95 41.11
N ASP A 521 20.75 -6.37 41.39
CA ASP A 521 19.91 -5.81 42.44
C ASP A 521 19.10 -6.82 43.25
N PHE A 522 19.47 -8.10 43.23
CA PHE A 522 18.76 -9.18 43.92
C PHE A 522 18.40 -8.88 45.40
N GLU A 523 17.13 -9.01 45.77
CA GLU A 523 16.62 -8.81 47.12
C GLU A 523 16.13 -10.12 47.77
N SER A 524 16.92 -10.69 48.69
CA SER A 524 16.69 -12.05 49.24
C SER A 524 15.38 -12.35 49.97
N ASN A 525 14.60 -11.35 50.35
CA ASN A 525 13.29 -11.55 51.00
C ASN A 525 12.12 -11.32 50.03
N ILE A 526 12.43 -10.99 48.79
CA ILE A 526 11.48 -10.59 47.78
C ILE A 526 11.71 -11.46 46.56
N ASP A 527 12.92 -11.51 46.01
CA ASP A 527 13.18 -12.18 44.75
C ASP A 527 13.39 -13.69 44.87
N ASN A 528 13.24 -14.37 43.73
CA ASN A 528 13.40 -15.81 43.62
C ASN A 528 14.32 -16.19 42.46
N ILE A 529 15.20 -17.17 42.70
CA ILE A 529 15.98 -17.81 41.62
C ILE A 529 15.41 -19.19 41.36
N SER A 530 15.03 -19.42 40.10
CA SER A 530 14.39 -20.63 39.62
C SER A 530 15.24 -21.32 38.55
N PHE A 531 15.12 -22.65 38.45
CA PHE A 531 15.90 -23.45 37.51
C PHE A 531 15.01 -24.40 36.73
N TYR A 532 15.28 -24.51 35.44
CA TYR A 532 14.56 -25.41 34.56
C TYR A 532 15.47 -26.11 33.56
N LYS A 533 14.91 -27.11 32.90
CA LYS A 533 15.52 -27.82 31.78
C LYS A 533 14.48 -27.98 30.68
N GLU A 534 14.80 -27.59 29.45
CA GLU A 534 13.91 -27.85 28.32
C GLU A 534 13.97 -29.33 27.92
N THR A 535 12.82 -29.89 27.61
CA THR A 535 12.69 -31.25 27.07
C THR A 535 11.82 -31.21 25.83
N ASP A 536 11.89 -32.24 24.98
CA ASP A 536 11.14 -32.34 23.72
C ASP A 536 9.60 -32.13 23.84
N ASN A 537 9.03 -32.11 25.05
CA ASN A 537 7.59 -31.93 25.32
C ASN A 537 7.24 -30.73 26.25
N GLY A 538 8.16 -29.78 26.46
CA GLY A 538 7.94 -28.61 27.33
C GLY A 538 8.67 -28.66 28.67
N ILE A 539 8.83 -27.48 29.27
CA ILE A 539 9.74 -27.16 30.39
C ILE A 539 9.56 -28.11 31.59
N VAL A 540 10.65 -28.72 32.06
CA VAL A 540 10.70 -29.45 33.34
C VAL A 540 11.44 -28.60 34.36
N LYS A 541 10.76 -28.17 35.43
CA LYS A 541 11.41 -27.51 36.59
C LYS A 541 12.31 -28.52 37.32
N HIS A 542 13.55 -28.14 37.62
CA HIS A 542 14.52 -29.04 38.26
C HIS A 542 14.85 -28.56 39.67
N ALA A 543 14.78 -29.46 40.66
CA ALA A 543 15.30 -29.19 41.99
C ALA A 543 16.83 -29.31 41.97
N ILE A 544 17.54 -28.20 42.02
CA ILE A 544 19.00 -28.19 42.16
C ILE A 544 19.35 -28.37 43.63
N ASN A 545 20.21 -29.36 43.93
CA ASN A 545 20.71 -29.53 45.28
C ASN A 545 21.94 -28.64 45.49
N ILE A 546 21.86 -27.68 46.39
CA ILE A 546 22.96 -26.75 46.65
C ILE A 546 23.75 -27.21 47.87
N VAL A 547 25.00 -27.57 47.63
CA VAL A 547 25.90 -28.18 48.61
C VAL A 547 27.10 -27.29 48.89
N ASN A 548 27.87 -27.63 49.93
CA ASN A 548 29.14 -26.98 50.23
C ASN A 548 30.27 -27.97 49.93
N SER A 549 30.53 -28.24 48.65
CA SER A 549 31.49 -29.29 48.22
C SER A 549 32.28 -28.89 46.97
N ASN A 550 33.60 -28.85 47.05
CA ASN A 550 34.45 -28.61 45.86
C ASN A 550 34.30 -29.68 44.75
N HIS A 551 33.60 -30.78 45.02
CA HIS A 551 33.18 -31.77 44.02
C HIS A 551 31.67 -31.65 43.78
N LEU A 552 31.30 -31.13 42.61
CA LEU A 552 29.92 -30.99 42.15
C LEU A 552 29.53 -32.19 41.27
N LYS A 553 28.44 -32.89 41.61
CA LYS A 553 27.80 -33.84 40.68
C LYS A 553 26.86 -33.10 39.73
N ASN A 554 26.31 -33.83 38.76
CA ASN A 554 25.31 -33.29 37.85
C ASN A 554 24.10 -32.77 38.64
N ASN A 555 23.61 -31.57 38.29
CA ASN A 555 22.49 -30.89 38.95
C ASN A 555 22.74 -30.58 40.45
N GLU A 556 24.01 -30.49 40.86
CA GLU A 556 24.41 -29.91 42.14
C GLU A 556 24.99 -28.50 41.91
N GLY A 557 24.69 -27.58 42.83
CA GLY A 557 25.24 -26.23 42.86
C GLY A 557 26.06 -25.97 44.13
N ASN A 558 27.00 -25.03 44.08
CA ASN A 558 27.66 -24.49 45.28
C ASN A 558 27.58 -22.97 45.29
N ILE A 559 27.54 -22.39 46.48
CA ILE A 559 27.60 -20.94 46.71
C ILE A 559 29.00 -20.58 47.21
N TYR A 560 29.60 -19.55 46.62
CA TYR A 560 30.87 -18.95 47.05
C TYR A 560 30.67 -17.47 47.28
N TYR A 561 31.24 -16.92 48.34
CA TYR A 561 31.23 -15.48 48.57
C TYR A 561 32.61 -14.86 48.35
N ASP A 562 32.69 -13.86 47.47
CA ASP A 562 33.84 -13.00 47.28
C ASP A 562 33.71 -11.74 48.15
N ASN A 563 34.38 -11.77 49.30
CA ASN A 563 34.42 -10.66 50.25
C ASN A 563 35.04 -9.37 49.68
N VAL A 564 35.88 -9.47 48.64
CA VAL A 564 36.60 -8.30 48.09
C VAL A 564 35.71 -7.49 47.18
N ASN A 565 34.91 -8.17 46.36
CA ASN A 565 34.05 -7.53 45.35
C ASN A 565 32.58 -7.44 45.77
N ASN A 566 32.22 -7.95 46.96
CA ASN A 566 30.84 -8.06 47.45
C ASN A 566 29.94 -8.81 46.46
N ILE A 567 30.40 -9.99 46.03
CA ILE A 567 29.68 -10.83 45.06
C ILE A 567 29.46 -12.21 45.66
N THR A 568 28.23 -12.68 45.63
CA THR A 568 27.89 -14.10 45.82
C THR A 568 27.87 -14.79 44.46
N LYS A 569 28.66 -15.85 44.29
CA LYS A 569 28.68 -16.67 43.09
C LYS A 569 27.98 -18.00 43.35
N LEU A 570 26.90 -18.26 42.62
CA LEU A 570 26.29 -19.58 42.50
C LEU A 570 26.87 -20.30 41.27
N LYS A 571 27.40 -21.50 41.48
CA LYS A 571 28.02 -22.32 40.42
C LYS A 571 27.31 -23.66 40.32
N ILE A 572 26.73 -23.96 39.18
CA ILE A 572 25.89 -25.15 38.93
C ILE A 572 26.59 -26.03 37.89
N ASN A 573 26.72 -27.33 38.15
CA ASN A 573 27.24 -28.29 37.16
C ASN A 573 26.13 -28.78 36.23
N THR A 574 26.28 -28.51 34.94
CA THR A 574 25.25 -28.70 33.89
C THR A 574 25.47 -29.94 33.02
N THR A 575 26.51 -30.75 33.28
CA THR A 575 26.86 -31.89 32.42
C THR A 575 27.07 -33.20 33.18
N GLU A 576 26.74 -34.29 32.50
CA GLU A 576 27.01 -35.68 32.94
C GLU A 576 28.41 -36.19 32.49
N THR A 577 29.25 -35.31 31.92
CA THR A 577 30.49 -35.73 31.25
C THR A 577 31.74 -35.59 32.12
N LEU A 578 32.85 -36.18 31.67
CA LEU A 578 34.17 -36.09 32.34
C LEU A 578 34.75 -34.66 32.36
N THR A 579 34.28 -33.78 31.47
CA THR A 579 34.64 -32.36 31.42
C THR A 579 33.46 -31.54 31.92
N PRO A 580 33.42 -31.19 33.22
CA PRO A 580 32.28 -30.51 33.79
C PRO A 580 32.16 -29.10 33.21
N LYS A 581 30.95 -28.75 32.76
CA LYS A 581 30.56 -27.40 32.37
C LYS A 581 29.71 -26.76 33.46
N TYR A 582 29.69 -25.44 33.47
CA TYR A 582 29.06 -24.70 34.55
C TYR A 582 28.21 -23.53 34.06
N LEU A 583 27.02 -23.40 34.64
CA LEU A 583 26.26 -22.16 34.71
C LEU A 583 26.75 -21.40 35.94
N ASN A 584 27.25 -20.18 35.73
CA ASN A 584 27.67 -19.30 36.81
C ASN A 584 26.69 -18.14 36.93
N ILE A 585 26.21 -17.87 38.14
CA ILE A 585 25.35 -16.72 38.46
C ILE A 585 26.06 -15.89 39.53
N TYR A 586 26.27 -14.61 39.25
CA TYR A 586 26.92 -13.65 40.14
C TYR A 586 25.87 -12.67 40.66
N LEU A 587 25.64 -12.66 41.96
CA LEU A 587 24.75 -11.76 42.66
C LEU A 587 25.58 -10.64 43.29
N VAL A 588 25.25 -9.38 43.01
CA VAL A 588 25.90 -8.24 43.69
C VAL A 588 25.33 -8.15 45.11
N GLY A 589 26.08 -8.63 46.10
CA GLY A 589 25.64 -8.71 47.49
C GLY A 589 26.20 -9.93 48.22
N LYS A 590 25.80 -10.09 49.48
CA LYS A 590 26.17 -11.24 50.31
C LYS A 590 24.93 -12.05 50.67
N TYR A 591 24.84 -13.24 50.09
CA TYR A 591 23.74 -14.18 50.27
C TYR A 591 24.24 -15.57 50.64
N GLU A 592 23.57 -16.21 51.59
CA GLU A 592 23.71 -17.62 51.98
C GLU A 592 22.60 -18.47 51.33
N HIS A 593 22.64 -19.80 51.50
CA HIS A 593 21.64 -20.70 50.91
C HIS A 593 20.20 -20.35 51.30
N GLU A 594 19.97 -20.00 52.57
CA GLU A 594 18.65 -19.67 53.10
C GLU A 594 18.10 -18.37 52.49
N ASP A 595 18.97 -17.44 52.11
CA ASP A 595 18.59 -16.17 51.47
C ASP A 595 18.12 -16.36 50.01
N LEU A 596 18.44 -17.49 49.37
CA LEU A 596 18.17 -17.72 47.95
C LEU A 596 17.04 -18.74 47.71
N PHE A 597 16.76 -19.62 48.67
CA PHE A 597 15.94 -20.83 48.45
C PHE A 597 15.00 -21.22 49.60
N CYS A 598 14.75 -20.36 50.60
CA CYS A 598 13.90 -20.70 51.77
C CYS A 598 12.64 -19.84 51.91
#